data_AF-A0A382WP56-F1
#
_entry.id   AF-A0A382WP56-F1
#
_cell.length_a   1.000
_cell.length_b   1.000
_cell.length_c   1.000
_cell.angle_alpha   90.00
_cell.angle_beta   90.00
_cell.angle_gamma   90.00
#
_symmetry.space_group_name_H-M   'P 1'
#
loop_
_entity.id
_entity.type
_entity.pdbx_description
1 polymer ?
#
loop_
_entity_poly.entity_id
_entity_poly.type
_entity_poly.pdbx_seq_one_letter_code
_entity_poly.pdbx_strand_id
1 'polypeptide(L)'
;MKLILSDQKTAKVLAKLSKANQKFQKVYKGDSPERQPVHTVYGGANLFKSDRTDKMGKVAMANLDAYAPDFVTLAKALEISGHDDLPDSQKGIETLTAKLDSMSESEREKEPEWLAYTVYNKMKQKIASEA
;
A
#
# COMPACT_ATOMS: atom_id res chain seq x y z
N MET A 1 15.70 6.81 45.47
CA MET A 1 14.68 6.42 44.46
C MET A 1 14.79 4.92 44.20
N LYS A 2 13.68 4.17 44.25
CA LYS A 2 13.68 2.73 43.93
C LYS A 2 13.44 2.56 42.42
N LEU A 3 14.49 2.25 41.67
CA LEU A 3 14.51 2.19 40.20
C LEU A 3 14.09 0.82 39.63
N ILE A 4 13.56 -0.08 40.47
CA ILE A 4 13.23 -1.45 40.09
C ILE A 4 11.74 -1.69 40.32
N LEU A 5 11.05 -2.05 39.24
CA LEU A 5 9.66 -2.51 39.29
C LEU A 5 9.64 -3.96 39.77
N SER A 6 8.82 -4.27 40.78
CA SER A 6 8.66 -5.63 41.27
C SER A 6 7.68 -6.42 40.40
N ASP A 7 7.84 -7.75 40.38
CA ASP A 7 7.01 -8.65 39.57
C ASP A 7 5.52 -8.51 39.89
N GLN A 8 5.16 -8.32 41.16
CA GLN A 8 3.78 -8.06 41.56
C GLN A 8 3.20 -6.80 40.91
N LYS A 9 4.02 -5.78 40.67
CA LYS A 9 3.58 -4.52 40.03
C LYS A 9 3.49 -4.64 38.51
N THR A 10 4.27 -5.53 37.89
CA THR A 10 4.33 -5.67 36.43
C THR A 10 3.45 -6.80 35.89
N ALA A 11 3.13 -7.82 36.69
CA ALA A 11 2.43 -9.04 36.25
C ALA A 11 1.14 -8.77 35.49
N LYS A 12 0.28 -7.86 36.00
CA LYS A 12 -0.99 -7.52 35.34
C LYS A 12 -0.79 -6.84 33.99
N VAL A 13 0.21 -5.96 33.89
CA VAL A 13 0.55 -5.25 32.64
C VAL A 13 1.15 -6.23 31.63
N LEU A 14 2.07 -7.10 32.06
CA LEU A 14 2.70 -8.11 31.22
C LEU A 14 1.68 -9.13 30.69
N ALA A 15 0.69 -9.54 31.50
CA ALA A 15 -0.39 -10.42 31.05
C ALA A 15 -1.23 -9.78 29.93
N LYS A 16 -1.55 -8.48 30.07
CA LYS A 16 -2.27 -7.72 29.03
C LYS A 16 -1.43 -7.57 27.76
N LEU A 17 -0.15 -7.23 27.90
CA LEU A 17 0.80 -7.12 26.79
C LEU A 17 0.97 -8.46 26.07
N SER A 18 1.09 -9.57 26.81
CA SER A 18 1.22 -10.91 26.24
C SER A 18 0.04 -11.26 25.31
N LYS A 19 -1.20 -11.00 25.76
CA LYS A 19 -2.40 -11.22 24.93
C LYS A 19 -2.41 -10.34 23.67
N ALA A 20 -1.98 -9.09 23.78
CA ALA A 20 -1.88 -8.19 22.63
C ALA A 20 -0.79 -8.64 21.65
N ASN A 21 0.40 -8.99 22.15
CA ASN A 21 1.53 -9.46 21.35
C ASN A 21 1.20 -10.77 20.63
N GLN A 22 0.52 -11.72 21.27
CA GLN A 22 0.09 -12.95 20.61
C GLN A 22 -0.91 -12.70 19.48
N LYS A 23 -1.83 -11.73 19.63
CA LYS A 23 -2.72 -11.32 18.53
C LYS A 23 -1.93 -10.67 17.41
N PHE A 24 -0.99 -9.79 17.74
CA PHE A 24 -0.12 -9.12 16.77
C PHE A 24 0.71 -10.14 15.98
N GLN A 25 1.36 -11.09 16.64
CA GLN A 25 2.19 -12.13 16.01
C GLN A 25 1.40 -13.07 15.08
N LYS A 26 0.10 -13.28 15.35
CA LYS A 26 -0.76 -14.06 14.45
C LYS A 26 -1.02 -13.34 13.12
N VAL A 27 -1.07 -12.01 13.14
CA VAL A 27 -1.29 -11.17 11.96
C VAL A 27 0.05 -10.88 11.26
N TYR A 28 1.08 -10.55 12.03
CA TYR A 28 2.43 -10.23 11.57
C TYR A 28 3.41 -11.28 12.09
N LYS A 29 3.62 -12.35 11.32
CA LYS A 29 4.43 -13.51 11.71
C LYS A 29 5.95 -13.22 11.78
N GLY A 30 6.36 -11.96 11.66
CA GLY A 30 7.74 -11.55 11.46
C GLY A 30 8.17 -11.69 10.01
N ASP A 31 9.42 -11.33 9.73
CA ASP A 31 9.99 -11.45 8.39
C ASP A 31 10.16 -12.93 8.03
N SER A 32 9.78 -13.29 6.80
CA SER A 32 10.05 -14.63 6.29
C SER A 32 11.57 -14.83 6.18
N PRO A 33 12.11 -16.00 6.55
CA PRO A 33 13.52 -16.32 6.33
C PRO A 33 13.88 -16.43 4.83
N GLU A 34 12.87 -16.42 3.95
CA GLU A 34 13.06 -16.34 2.51
C GLU A 34 13.55 -14.96 2.07
N ARG A 35 14.15 -14.90 0.88
CA ARG A 35 14.60 -13.64 0.29
C ARG A 35 13.44 -12.67 0.17
N GLN A 36 13.53 -11.56 0.90
CA GLN A 36 12.61 -10.45 0.75
C GLN A 36 12.98 -9.62 -0.48
N PRO A 37 12.01 -9.14 -1.27
CA PRO A 37 12.27 -8.23 -2.37
C PRO A 37 12.79 -6.89 -1.83
N VAL A 38 14.09 -6.63 -2.01
CA VAL A 38 14.70 -5.34 -1.69
C VAL A 38 14.72 -4.49 -2.96
N HIS A 39 13.91 -3.43 -2.99
CA HIS A 39 14.00 -2.43 -4.05
C HIS A 39 15.18 -1.51 -3.73
N THR A 40 16.27 -1.65 -4.48
CA THR A 40 17.46 -0.82 -4.31
C THR A 40 17.49 0.25 -5.39
N VAL A 41 17.58 1.52 -4.97
CA VAL A 41 17.79 2.64 -5.89
C VAL A 41 19.28 2.98 -5.90
N TYR A 42 19.92 2.78 -7.05
CA TYR A 42 21.32 3.13 -7.25
C TYR A 42 21.46 4.48 -7.97
N GLY A 43 22.42 5.29 -7.55
CA GLY A 43 22.75 6.56 -8.18
C GLY A 43 24.10 7.09 -7.71
N GLY A 44 24.73 7.95 -8.52
CA GLY A 44 25.99 8.59 -8.13
C GLY A 44 25.81 9.47 -6.89
N ALA A 45 26.80 9.49 -5.99
CA ALA A 45 26.76 10.28 -4.76
C ALA A 45 26.48 11.78 -5.01
N ASN A 46 26.96 12.31 -6.14
CA ASN A 46 26.74 13.68 -6.61
C ASN A 46 25.27 14.01 -6.94
N LEU A 47 24.41 13.00 -7.11
CA LEU A 47 22.98 13.17 -7.38
C LEU A 47 22.14 13.20 -6.11
N PHE A 48 22.70 12.81 -4.95
CA PHE A 48 21.99 12.86 -3.68
C PHE A 48 21.94 14.29 -3.17
N LYS A 49 20.71 14.81 -3.12
CA LYS A 49 20.35 16.12 -2.59
C LYS A 49 19.16 15.95 -1.66
N SER A 50 18.90 16.94 -0.82
CA SER A 50 17.73 16.93 0.08
C SER A 50 16.39 16.82 -0.67
N ASP A 51 16.35 17.19 -1.96
CA ASP A 51 15.16 17.16 -2.81
C ASP A 51 15.04 15.88 -3.67
N ARG A 52 15.84 14.85 -3.37
CA ARG A 52 15.92 13.65 -4.23
C ARG A 52 14.64 12.83 -4.20
N THR A 53 13.98 12.71 -3.04
CA THR A 53 12.74 11.96 -2.87
C THR A 53 11.61 12.62 -3.67
N ASP A 54 11.41 13.95 -3.51
CA ASP A 54 10.41 14.71 -4.25
C ASP A 54 10.58 14.54 -5.77
N LYS A 55 11.82 14.62 -6.26
CA LYS A 55 12.13 14.44 -7.68
C LYS A 55 11.79 13.04 -8.16
N MET A 56 12.10 12.01 -7.37
CA MET A 56 11.75 10.63 -7.70
C MET A 56 10.23 10.43 -7.68
N GLY A 57 9.51 11.03 -6.73
CA GLY A 57 8.05 11.04 -6.69
C GLY A 57 7.42 11.63 -7.96
N LYS A 58 7.92 12.79 -8.41
CA LYS A 58 7.47 13.43 -9.66
C LYS A 58 7.70 12.54 -10.88
N VAL A 59 8.86 11.91 -10.96
CA VAL A 59 9.17 10.97 -12.05
C VAL A 59 8.27 9.73 -11.97
N ALA A 60 8.03 9.19 -10.77
CA ALA A 60 7.14 8.05 -10.58
C ALA A 60 5.71 8.38 -11.00
N MET A 61 5.16 9.54 -10.60
CA MET A 61 3.83 9.98 -11.01
C MET A 61 3.74 10.16 -12.53
N ALA A 62 4.74 10.80 -13.15
CA ALA A 62 4.75 10.98 -14.60
C ALA A 62 4.82 9.65 -15.36
N ASN A 63 5.57 8.66 -14.87
CA ASN A 63 5.59 7.32 -15.46
C ASN A 63 4.27 6.58 -15.24
N LEU A 64 3.67 6.71 -14.06
CA LEU A 64 2.38 6.11 -13.77
C LEU A 64 1.31 6.66 -14.72
N ASP A 65 1.21 7.98 -14.86
CA ASP A 65 0.25 8.62 -15.77
C ASP A 65 0.50 8.23 -17.24
N ALA A 66 1.75 8.03 -17.65
CA ALA A 66 2.09 7.67 -19.03
C ALA A 66 1.81 6.20 -19.38
N TYR A 67 2.04 5.27 -18.45
CA TYR A 67 2.01 3.83 -18.73
C TYR A 67 0.83 3.09 -18.07
N ALA A 68 0.21 3.69 -17.05
CA ALA A 68 -0.99 3.20 -16.39
C ALA A 68 -1.88 4.38 -15.97
N PRO A 69 -2.49 5.09 -16.94
CA PRO A 69 -3.29 6.30 -16.68
C PRO A 69 -4.54 6.05 -15.84
N ASP A 70 -4.96 4.79 -15.70
CA ASP A 70 -6.11 4.37 -14.91
C ASP A 70 -5.86 3.01 -14.24
N PHE A 71 -6.75 2.66 -13.31
CA PHE A 71 -6.63 1.43 -12.53
C PHE A 71 -6.85 0.16 -13.36
N VAL A 72 -7.56 0.24 -14.49
CA VAL A 72 -7.81 -0.90 -15.38
C VAL A 72 -6.55 -1.25 -16.15
N THR A 73 -5.89 -0.25 -16.71
CA THR A 73 -4.60 -0.39 -17.40
C THR A 73 -3.54 -0.98 -16.46
N LEU A 74 -3.46 -0.47 -15.21
CA LEU A 74 -2.56 -1.04 -14.20
C LEU A 74 -2.91 -2.50 -13.88
N ALA A 75 -4.20 -2.79 -13.64
CA ALA A 75 -4.66 -4.11 -13.24
C ALA A 75 -4.39 -5.16 -14.31
N LYS A 76 -4.61 -4.82 -15.59
CA LYS A 76 -4.29 -5.70 -16.72
C LYS A 76 -2.80 -5.93 -16.86
N ALA A 77 -1.98 -4.88 -16.75
CA ALA A 77 -0.52 -5.01 -16.85
C ALA A 77 0.10 -5.86 -15.73
N LEU A 78 -0.52 -5.88 -14.55
CA LEU A 78 -0.06 -6.63 -13.39
C LEU A 78 -0.84 -7.93 -13.14
N GLU A 79 -1.78 -8.27 -14.03
CA GLU A 79 -2.66 -9.44 -13.92
C GLU A 79 -3.34 -9.56 -12.53
N ILE A 80 -3.83 -8.43 -11.99
CA ILE A 80 -4.54 -8.42 -10.71
C ILE A 80 -5.80 -9.31 -10.82
N SER A 81 -6.15 -10.03 -9.76
CA SER A 81 -7.34 -10.88 -9.75
C SER A 81 -8.60 -10.11 -10.22
N GLY A 82 -9.30 -10.65 -11.22
CA GLY A 82 -10.46 -10.01 -11.84
C GLY A 82 -10.12 -9.05 -13.00
N HIS A 83 -8.86 -8.96 -13.44
CA HIS A 83 -8.47 -8.08 -14.55
C HIS A 83 -9.11 -8.46 -15.90
N ASP A 84 -9.44 -9.74 -16.10
CA ASP A 84 -10.07 -10.26 -17.33
C ASP A 84 -11.46 -9.66 -17.58
N ASP A 85 -12.21 -9.36 -16.52
CA ASP A 85 -13.57 -8.84 -16.60
C ASP A 85 -13.61 -7.30 -16.75
N LEU A 86 -12.45 -6.64 -16.70
CA LEU A 86 -12.37 -5.18 -16.77
C LEU A 86 -12.57 -4.65 -18.20
N PRO A 87 -13.26 -3.51 -18.36
CA PRO A 87 -13.56 -2.97 -19.68
C PRO A 87 -12.29 -2.61 -20.48
N ASP A 88 -12.32 -2.82 -21.79
CA ASP A 88 -11.26 -2.36 -22.71
C ASP A 88 -11.53 -0.96 -23.29
N SER A 89 -12.79 -0.55 -23.32
CA SER A 89 -13.18 0.73 -23.90
C SER A 89 -13.01 1.86 -22.87
N GLN A 90 -12.47 2.99 -23.32
CA GLN A 90 -12.30 4.21 -22.51
C GLN A 90 -13.60 4.62 -21.80
N LYS A 91 -14.72 4.60 -22.53
CA LYS A 91 -16.05 4.93 -21.98
C LYS A 91 -16.49 3.94 -20.88
N GLY A 92 -16.14 2.67 -21.02
CA GLY A 92 -16.41 1.65 -20.01
C GLY A 92 -15.58 1.88 -18.75
N ILE A 93 -14.30 2.20 -18.91
CA ILE A 93 -13.39 2.54 -17.81
C ILE A 93 -13.91 3.77 -17.06
N GLU A 94 -14.30 4.83 -17.76
CA GLU A 94 -14.85 6.06 -17.15
C GLU A 94 -16.15 5.78 -16.38
N THR A 95 -17.04 4.96 -16.95
CA THR A 95 -18.31 4.59 -16.32
C THR A 95 -18.08 3.79 -15.04
N LEU A 96 -17.17 2.80 -15.10
CA LEU A 96 -16.80 1.99 -13.95
C LEU A 96 -16.10 2.82 -12.87
N THR A 97 -15.21 3.73 -13.26
CA THR A 97 -14.55 4.67 -12.35
C THR A 97 -15.57 5.52 -11.62
N ALA A 98 -16.51 6.15 -12.34
CA ALA A 98 -17.56 6.97 -11.74
C ALA A 98 -18.48 6.16 -10.80
N LYS A 99 -18.82 4.91 -11.18
CA LYS A 99 -19.56 3.98 -10.30
C LYS A 99 -18.79 3.79 -8.99
N LEU A 100 -17.51 3.41 -9.06
CA LEU A 100 -16.68 3.13 -7.88
C LEU A 100 -16.43 4.38 -7.03
N ASP A 101 -16.24 5.56 -7.64
CA ASP A 101 -16.06 6.84 -6.96
C ASP A 101 -17.26 7.22 -6.10
N SER A 102 -18.47 6.88 -6.56
CA SER A 102 -19.73 7.19 -5.87
C SER A 102 -20.03 6.31 -4.65
N MET A 103 -19.32 5.18 -4.51
CA MET A 103 -19.52 4.20 -3.43
C MET A 103 -18.68 4.52 -2.18
N SER A 104 -19.20 4.16 -1.01
CA SER A 104 -18.38 4.11 0.21
C SER A 104 -17.36 2.97 0.15
N GLU A 105 -16.27 3.04 0.94
CA GLU A 105 -15.22 2.00 0.94
C GLU A 105 -15.80 0.60 1.25
N SER A 106 -16.70 0.50 2.23
CA SER A 106 -17.35 -0.76 2.62
C SER A 106 -18.33 -1.33 1.59
N GLU A 107 -18.91 -0.48 0.74
CA GLU A 107 -19.72 -0.94 -0.40
C GLU A 107 -18.82 -1.37 -1.54
N ARG A 108 -17.76 -0.59 -1.80
CA ARG A 108 -16.79 -0.87 -2.86
C ARG A 108 -16.13 -2.21 -2.67
N GLU A 109 -15.73 -2.59 -1.45
CA GLU A 109 -15.11 -3.89 -1.14
C GLU A 109 -15.89 -5.13 -1.60
N LYS A 110 -17.19 -4.99 -1.91
CA LYS A 110 -18.05 -6.08 -2.39
C LYS A 110 -18.03 -6.23 -3.91
N GLU A 111 -17.59 -5.21 -4.64
CA GLU A 111 -17.49 -5.24 -6.11
C GLU A 111 -16.24 -6.01 -6.53
N PRO A 112 -16.25 -6.80 -7.62
CA PRO A 112 -15.06 -7.53 -8.08
C PRO A 112 -13.84 -6.65 -8.35
N GLU A 113 -14.05 -5.44 -8.86
CA GLU A 113 -13.01 -4.53 -9.35
C GLU A 113 -12.39 -3.67 -8.23
N TRP A 114 -12.90 -3.80 -7.00
CA TRP A 114 -12.57 -2.93 -5.88
C TRP A 114 -11.07 -2.87 -5.57
N LEU A 115 -10.40 -4.02 -5.66
CA LEU A 115 -9.01 -4.17 -5.26
C LEU A 115 -8.12 -3.38 -6.21
N ALA A 116 -8.31 -3.55 -7.52
CA ALA A 116 -7.58 -2.83 -8.55
C ALA A 116 -7.74 -1.31 -8.39
N TYR A 117 -8.98 -0.86 -8.26
CA TYR A 117 -9.30 0.56 -8.04
C TYR A 117 -8.64 1.10 -6.76
N THR A 118 -8.74 0.36 -5.65
CA THR A 118 -8.26 0.81 -4.35
C THR A 118 -6.74 0.85 -4.30
N VAL A 119 -6.06 -0.15 -4.85
CA VAL A 119 -4.60 -0.21 -4.94
C VAL A 119 -4.08 0.94 -5.79
N TYR A 120 -4.68 1.19 -6.95
CA TYR A 120 -4.30 2.28 -7.84
C TYR A 120 -4.37 3.65 -7.13
N ASN A 121 -5.51 3.94 -6.50
CA ASN A 121 -5.71 5.22 -5.82
C ASN A 121 -4.82 5.39 -4.58
N LYS A 122 -4.64 4.32 -3.79
CA LYS A 122 -3.70 4.34 -2.66
C LYS A 122 -2.25 4.54 -3.13
N MET A 123 -1.87 3.96 -4.26
CA MET A 123 -0.55 4.17 -4.85
C MET A 123 -0.36 5.62 -5.30
N LYS A 124 -1.31 6.22 -6.02
CA LYS A 124 -1.26 7.65 -6.41
C LYS A 124 -1.15 8.55 -5.18
N GLN A 125 -1.97 8.31 -4.16
CA GLN A 125 -1.93 9.07 -2.92
C GLN A 125 -0.57 8.94 -2.22
N LYS A 126 -0.04 7.72 -2.12
CA LYS A 126 1.25 7.45 -1.48
C LYS A 126 2.40 8.16 -2.19
N ILE A 127 2.44 8.12 -3.52
CA ILE A 127 3.45 8.85 -4.30
C ILE A 127 3.31 10.37 -4.08
N ALA A 128 2.09 10.88 -3.97
CA ALA A 128 1.86 12.33 -3.77
C ALA A 128 2.20 12.82 -2.35
N SER A 129 2.04 11.99 -1.32
CA SER A 129 2.21 12.41 0.09
C SER A 129 3.51 11.97 0.76
N GLU A 130 4.12 10.88 0.30
CA GLU A 130 5.28 10.26 0.96
C GLU A 130 6.58 10.35 0.16
N ALA A 131 6.54 10.87 -1.08
CA ALA A 131 7.73 11.07 -1.91
C ALA A 131 8.34 12.46 -1.71
#